data_AF-J1KG57-F1
#
_entry.id   AF-J1KG57-F1
#
_cell.length_a   1.000
_cell.length_b   1.000
_cell.length_c   1.000
_cell.angle_alpha   90.00
_cell.angle_beta   90.00
_cell.angle_gamma   90.00
#
_symmetry.space_group_name_H-M   'P 1'
#
loop_
_entity.id
_entity.type
_entity.pdbx_description
1 polymer ?
#
loop_
_entity_poly.entity_id
_entity_poly.type
_entity_poly.pdbx_seq_one_letter_code
_entity_poly.pdbx_strand_id
1 'polypeptide(L)'
;MRKISQEGLALIKQWEGLRLGAYKDAIGVWTIGYGHTNSAGKPFVHKGMTITEKQAEDLLCKDLRQFENTVAKAVTVSLNS
;
A
#
# COMPACT_ATOMS: atom_id res chain seq x y z
N MET A 1 15.22 9.60 -7.45
CA MET A 1 14.03 8.88 -6.94
C MET A 1 14.13 7.44 -7.38
N ARG A 2 14.21 6.49 -6.45
CA ARG A 2 14.11 5.06 -6.78
C ARG A 2 12.63 4.75 -6.96
N LYS A 3 12.21 4.42 -8.18
CA LYS A 3 10.87 3.94 -8.47
C LYS A 3 10.85 2.43 -8.27
N ILE A 4 9.82 1.90 -7.63
CA ILE A 4 9.56 0.46 -7.65
C ILE A 4 9.37 0.01 -9.09
N SER A 5 9.96 -1.14 -9.44
CA SER A 5 9.77 -1.73 -10.77
C SER A 5 8.36 -2.32 -10.89
N GLN A 6 7.89 -2.53 -12.11
CA GLN A 6 6.55 -3.13 -12.33
C GLN A 6 6.48 -4.56 -11.77
N GLU A 7 7.61 -5.28 -11.81
CA GLU A 7 7.77 -6.61 -11.26
C GLU A 7 7.68 -6.60 -9.73
N GLY A 8 8.31 -5.62 -9.08
CA GLY A 8 8.20 -5.43 -7.63
C GLY A 8 6.76 -5.09 -7.20
N LEU A 9 6.07 -4.27 -7.99
CA LEU A 9 4.65 -3.97 -7.77
C LEU A 9 3.78 -5.23 -7.90
N ALA A 10 4.01 -6.03 -8.93
CA ALA A 10 3.26 -7.27 -9.17
C ALA A 10 3.49 -8.27 -8.02
N LEU A 11 4.72 -8.38 -7.52
CA LEU A 11 5.05 -9.23 -6.37
C LEU A 11 4.31 -8.77 -5.12
N ILE A 12 4.30 -7.46 -4.81
CA ILE A 12 3.56 -6.93 -3.66
C ILE A 12 2.06 -7.24 -3.78
N LYS A 13 1.46 -7.00 -4.95
CA LYS A 13 0.04 -7.33 -5.20
C LYS A 13 -0.27 -8.81 -4.97
N GLN A 14 0.65 -9.70 -5.38
CA GLN A 14 0.48 -11.14 -5.21
C GLN A 14 0.58 -11.58 -3.75
N TRP A 15 1.49 -10.99 -2.97
CA TRP A 15 1.69 -11.33 -1.56
C TRP A 15 0.64 -10.71 -0.64
N GLU A 16 0.29 -9.44 -0.84
CA GLU A 16 -0.71 -8.72 -0.03
C GLU A 16 -2.13 -9.22 -0.32
N GLY A 17 -2.42 -9.53 -1.59
CA GLY A 17 -3.75 -9.84 -2.05
C GLY A 17 -4.69 -8.63 -2.10
N LEU A 18 -5.74 -8.72 -2.91
CA LEU A 18 -6.71 -7.64 -3.09
C LEU A 18 -7.94 -7.83 -2.19
N ARG A 19 -8.23 -6.83 -1.35
CA ARG A 19 -9.46 -6.78 -0.54
C ARG A 19 -10.28 -5.53 -0.88
N LEU A 20 -11.35 -5.72 -1.66
CA LEU A 20 -12.22 -4.61 -2.08
C LEU A 20 -13.11 -4.05 -0.97
N GLY A 21 -13.38 -4.84 0.08
CA GLY A 21 -14.11 -4.41 1.26
C GLY A 21 -13.17 -4.11 2.42
N ALA A 22 -13.48 -3.05 3.18
CA ALA A 22 -12.79 -2.74 4.42
C ALA A 22 -12.98 -3.88 5.43
N TYR A 23 -11.86 -4.35 5.97
CA TYR A 23 -11.82 -5.38 7.00
C TYR A 23 -10.99 -4.89 8.19
N LYS A 24 -11.17 -5.53 9.34
CA LYS A 24 -10.26 -5.33 10.48
C LYS A 24 -9.18 -6.39 10.44
N ASP A 25 -7.93 -5.98 10.60
CA ASP A 25 -6.83 -6.90 10.82
C ASP A 25 -6.88 -7.54 12.22
N ALA A 26 -5.87 -8.37 12.54
CA ALA A 26 -5.79 -9.09 13.81
C ALA A 26 -5.69 -8.17 15.05
N ILE A 27 -5.27 -6.91 14.88
CA ILE A 27 -5.15 -5.92 15.95
C ILE A 27 -6.30 -4.90 15.94
N GLY A 28 -7.30 -5.09 15.07
CA GLY A 28 -8.52 -4.28 15.02
C GLY A 28 -8.42 -2.99 14.19
N VAL A 29 -7.36 -2.83 13.41
CA VAL A 29 -7.14 -1.68 12.51
C VAL A 29 -7.90 -1.90 11.21
N TRP A 30 -8.54 -0.84 10.72
CA TRP A 30 -9.25 -0.87 9.44
C TRP A 30 -8.27 -0.85 8.27
N THR A 31 -8.40 -1.85 7.40
CA THR A 31 -7.54 -2.11 6.25
C THR A 31 -8.39 -2.34 5.00
N ILE A 32 -7.92 -1.85 3.83
CA ILE A 32 -8.60 -2.04 2.54
C ILE A 32 -7.60 -2.08 1.38
N GLY A 33 -7.99 -2.65 0.24
CA GLY A 33 -7.16 -2.76 -0.95
C GLY A 33 -5.98 -3.71 -0.74
N TYR A 34 -4.78 -3.22 -1.02
CA TYR A 34 -3.50 -3.91 -0.81
C TYR A 34 -2.83 -3.40 0.48
N GLY A 35 -3.53 -3.53 1.61
CA GLY A 35 -2.97 -3.17 2.92
C GLY A 35 -3.08 -1.69 3.32
N HIS A 36 -3.87 -0.87 2.62
CA HIS A 36 -4.05 0.55 2.97
C HIS A 36 -4.76 0.68 4.32
N THR A 37 -4.18 1.46 5.24
CA THR A 37 -4.72 1.74 6.57
C THR A 37 -4.75 3.24 6.85
N ASN A 38 -5.47 3.65 7.90
CA ASN A 38 -5.58 5.07 8.29
C ASN A 38 -4.23 5.75 8.61
N SER A 39 -3.18 4.97 8.90
CA SER A 39 -1.82 5.51 9.14
C SER A 39 -1.12 5.93 7.84
N ALA A 40 -1.51 5.36 6.70
CA ALA A 40 -1.06 5.78 5.36
C ALA A 40 -1.74 7.09 4.90
N GLY A 41 -2.70 7.60 5.68
CA GLY A 41 -3.37 8.86 5.44
C GLY A 41 -4.73 8.68 4.77
N LYS A 42 -5.16 9.69 4.00
CA LYS A 42 -6.48 9.67 3.35
C LYS A 42 -6.48 8.76 2.12
N PRO A 43 -7.58 8.04 1.86
CA PRO A 43 -8.86 8.06 2.56
C PRO A 43 -8.86 7.25 3.87
N PHE A 44 -9.58 7.73 4.89
CA PHE A 44 -9.73 6.97 6.13
C PHE A 44 -10.68 5.80 5.92
N VAL A 45 -10.17 4.59 6.06
CA VAL A 45 -10.88 3.33 6.02
C VAL A 45 -11.84 3.24 7.21
N HIS A 46 -13.08 2.91 6.91
CA HIS A 46 -14.14 2.71 7.90
C HIS A 46 -14.98 1.48 7.57
N LYS A 47 -15.77 1.02 8.55
CA LYS A 47 -16.66 -0.14 8.39
C LYS A 47 -17.58 0.05 7.17
N GLY A 48 -17.72 -0.99 6.37
CA GLY A 48 -18.61 -1.01 5.21
C GLY A 48 -18.10 -0.22 4.00
N MET A 49 -16.89 0.37 4.08
CA MET A 49 -16.26 0.96 2.91
C MET A 49 -15.93 -0.11 1.88
N THR A 50 -16.24 0.15 0.63
CA THR A 50 -15.87 -0.68 -0.52
C THR A 50 -15.20 0.17 -1.58
N ILE A 51 -14.21 -0.39 -2.26
CA ILE A 51 -13.51 0.24 -3.35
C ILE A 51 -13.52 -0.66 -4.59
N THR A 52 -13.28 -0.07 -5.75
CA THR A 52 -13.01 -0.82 -6.97
C THR A 52 -11.55 -1.28 -7.00
N GLU A 53 -11.24 -2.26 -7.84
CA GLU A 53 -9.87 -2.69 -8.07
C GLU A 53 -8.98 -1.52 -8.50
N LYS A 54 -9.46 -0.69 -9.44
CA LYS A 54 -8.76 0.53 -9.88
C LYS A 54 -8.46 1.47 -8.70
N GLN A 55 -9.42 1.69 -7.81
CA GLN A 55 -9.20 2.50 -6.61
C GLN A 55 -8.16 1.86 -5.67
N ALA A 56 -8.16 0.53 -5.52
CA ALA A 56 -7.15 -0.17 -4.74
C ALA A 56 -5.75 -0.01 -5.34
N GLU A 57 -5.63 -0.05 -6.67
CA GLU A 57 -4.37 0.20 -7.38
C GLU A 57 -3.89 1.64 -7.22
N ASP A 58 -4.78 2.61 -7.32
CA ASP A 58 -4.47 4.03 -7.11
C ASP A 58 -3.98 4.28 -5.68
N LEU A 59 -4.60 3.63 -4.68
CA LEU A 59 -4.15 3.68 -3.28
C LEU A 59 -2.77 3.06 -3.11
N LEU A 60 -2.56 1.86 -3.67
CA LEU A 60 -1.25 1.20 -3.62
C LEU A 60 -0.15 2.07 -4.25
N CYS A 61 -0.42 2.69 -5.40
CA CYS A 61 0.52 3.60 -6.05
C CYS A 61 0.84 4.83 -5.18
N LYS A 62 -0.17 5.35 -4.47
CA LYS A 62 -0.01 6.50 -3.58
C LYS A 62 0.82 6.14 -2.34
N ASP A 63 0.50 5.01 -1.72
CA ASP A 63 1.21 4.50 -0.54
C ASP A 63 2.67 4.20 -0.90
N LEU A 64 2.90 3.56 -2.05
CA LEU A 64 4.25 3.27 -2.54
C LEU A 64 5.07 4.53 -2.76
N ARG A 65 4.51 5.63 -3.26
CA ARG A 65 5.24 6.90 -3.35
C ARG A 65 5.66 7.43 -1.99
N GLN A 66 4.85 7.23 -0.95
CA GLN A 66 5.23 7.60 0.41
C GLN A 66 6.34 6.69 0.94
N PHE A 67 6.24 5.38 0.70
CA PHE A 67 7.28 4.43 1.07
C PHE A 67 8.60 4.65 0.31
N GLU A 68 8.58 4.93 -0.99
CA GLU A 68 9.77 5.26 -1.80
C GLU A 68 10.52 6.46 -1.21
N ASN A 69 9.78 7.49 -0.80
CA ASN A 69 10.37 8.66 -0.15
C ASN A 69 10.95 8.33 1.24
N THR A 70 10.30 7.45 2.00
CA THR A 70 10.79 6.98 3.30
C THR A 70 12.03 6.11 3.16
N VAL A 71 12.02 5.14 2.24
CA VAL A 71 13.16 4.25 1.95
C VAL A 71 14.33 5.06 1.41
N ALA A 72 14.11 6.01 0.52
CA ALA A 72 15.17 6.89 0.03
C ALA A 72 15.80 7.76 1.13
N LYS A 73 15.05 8.08 2.20
CA LYS A 73 15.56 8.81 3.38
C LYS A 73 16.21 7.90 4.42
N ALA A 74 15.75 6.66 4.54
CA ALA A 74 16.22 5.72 5.56
C ALA A 74 17.42 4.88 5.10
N VAL A 75 17.57 4.64 3.80
CA VAL A 75 18.66 3.85 3.24
C VAL A 75 19.87 4.76 2.97
N THR A 76 20.83 4.75 3.89
CA THR A 76 22.13 5.42 3.79
C THR A 76 23.23 4.53 3.19
N VAL A 77 22.91 3.29 2.83
CA VAL A 77 23.84 2.31 2.23
C VAL A 77 23.42 1.93 0.81
N SER A 78 24.40 1.71 -0.08
CA SER A 78 24.12 1.25 -1.44
C SER A 78 23.48 -0.13 -1.43
N LEU A 79 22.29 -0.23 -2.03
CA LEU A 79 21.65 -1.52 -2.33
C LEU A 79 21.95 -1.81 -3.80
N ASN A 80 22.45 -3.02 -4.07
CA ASN A 80 22.77 -3.44 -5.43
C ASN A 80 21.51 -3.71 -6.25
N SER A 81 21.59 -3.29 -7.51
CA SER A 81 20.58 -3.39 -8.55
C SER A 81 20.33 -4.82 -9.01
#